data_AF-A0A6I5NAW3-F1
#
_entry.id   AF-A0A6I5NAW3-F1
#
_cell.length_a   1.000
_cell.length_b   1.000
_cell.length_c   1.000
_cell.angle_alpha   90.00
_cell.angle_beta   90.00
_cell.angle_gamma   90.00
#
_symmetry.space_group_name_H-M   'P 1'
#
loop_
_entity.id
_entity.type
_entity.pdbx_description
1 polymer ?
#
loop_
_entity_poly.entity_id
_entity_poly.type
_entity_poly.pdbx_seq_one_letter_code
_entity_poly.pdbx_strand_id
1 'polypeptide(L)' 'MTFTTTRPLADEVRADFPILHQEVNGKPLVYFDNAATSQKPKAVLEALSRYYEQDNANVHRGVHALSARAT' A
#
# COMPACT_ATOMS: atom_id res chain seq x y z
N MET A 1 -21.60 28.07 19.70
CA MET A 1 -21.44 27.10 18.59
C MET A 1 -20.07 26.49 18.73
N THR A 2 -19.98 25.20 19.00
CA THR A 2 -18.70 24.49 19.20
C THR A 2 -18.32 23.86 17.87
N PHE A 3 -17.27 24.35 17.22
CA PHE A 3 -16.73 23.73 16.02
C PHE A 3 -15.80 22.60 16.47
N THR A 4 -16.20 21.35 16.24
CA THR A 4 -15.29 20.20 16.35
C THR A 4 -14.44 20.17 15.09
N THR A 5 -13.14 20.45 15.23
CA THR A 5 -12.18 20.34 14.13
C THR A 5 -11.82 18.87 13.93
N THR A 6 -12.64 18.13 13.19
CA THR A 6 -12.33 16.75 12.82
C THR A 6 -11.16 16.75 11.83
N ARG A 7 -10.17 15.88 12.06
CA ARG A 7 -9.08 15.69 11.10
C ARG A 7 -9.65 15.13 9.79
N PRO A 8 -9.19 15.60 8.62
CA PRO A 8 -9.58 15.01 7.36
C PRO A 8 -9.00 13.59 7.24
N LEU A 9 -9.70 12.71 6.55
CA LEU A 9 -9.23 11.34 6.23
C LEU A 9 -7.81 11.33 5.65
N ALA A 10 -7.46 12.36 4.86
CA ALA A 10 -6.13 12.51 4.28
C ALA A 10 -5.01 12.54 5.33
N ASP A 11 -5.23 13.21 6.47
CA ASP A 11 -4.23 13.29 7.55
C ASP A 11 -4.09 11.95 8.28
N GLU A 12 -5.14 11.15 8.30
CA GLU A 12 -5.14 9.82 8.92
C GLU A 12 -4.40 8.79 8.07
N VAL A 13 -4.60 8.82 6.74
CA VAL A 13 -4.09 7.76 5.84
C VAL A 13 -2.79 8.10 5.12
N ARG A 14 -2.36 9.37 5.08
CA ARG A 14 -1.16 9.75 4.30
C ARG A 14 0.11 9.01 4.73
N ALA A 15 0.23 8.65 6.02
CA ALA A 15 1.36 7.88 6.54
C ALA A 15 1.45 6.46 5.97
N ASP A 16 0.33 5.91 5.48
CA ASP A 16 0.27 4.57 4.90
C ASP A 16 0.87 4.51 3.50
N PHE A 17 1.07 5.64 2.82
CA PHE A 17 1.62 5.72 1.46
C PHE A 17 3.04 6.29 1.50
N PRO A 18 4.09 5.45 1.63
CA PRO A 18 5.46 5.92 1.87
C PRO A 18 5.96 6.83 0.76
N ILE A 19 5.54 6.56 -0.48
CA ILE A 19 5.93 7.32 -1.66
C ILE A 19 5.51 8.80 -1.59
N LEU A 20 4.52 9.17 -0.77
CA LEU A 20 4.11 10.57 -0.62
C LEU A 20 5.03 11.37 0.32
N HIS A 21 5.99 10.73 0.98
CA HIS A 21 6.97 11.33 1.90
C HIS A 21 8.34 11.47 1.23
N GLN A 22 8.37 12.15 0.10
CA GLN A 22 9.60 12.44 -0.65
C GLN A 22 9.58 13.84 -1.26
N GLU A 23 10.75 14.28 -1.69
CA GLU A 23 10.92 15.50 -2.48
C GLU A 23 11.18 15.18 -3.96
N VAL A 24 10.56 15.96 -4.84
CA VAL A 24 10.81 15.92 -6.29
C VAL A 24 11.14 17.35 -6.72
N ASN A 25 12.28 17.53 -7.39
CA ASN A 25 12.80 18.85 -7.76
C ASN A 25 12.97 19.80 -6.55
N GLY A 26 13.41 19.26 -5.41
CA GLY A 26 13.63 20.01 -4.16
C GLY A 26 12.35 20.55 -3.51
N LYS A 27 11.19 19.94 -3.79
CA LYS A 27 9.88 20.32 -3.22
C LYS A 27 9.12 19.09 -2.76
N PRO A 28 8.29 19.18 -1.70
CA PRO A 28 7.42 18.09 -1.28
C PRO A 28 6.52 17.60 -2.43
N LEU A 29 6.43 16.27 -2.59
CA LEU A 29 5.61 15.67 -3.63
C LEU A 29 4.11 15.95 -3.43
N VAL A 30 3.48 16.50 -4.48
CA VAL A 30 2.02 16.59 -4.64
C VAL A 30 1.64 15.79 -5.89
N TYR A 31 1.02 14.64 -5.68
CA TYR A 31 0.67 13.70 -6.76
C TYR A 31 -0.81 13.82 -7.13
N PHE A 32 -1.11 14.43 -8.29
CA PHE A 32 -2.48 14.64 -8.80
C PHE A 32 -2.80 13.85 -10.06
N ASP A 33 -2.06 12.78 -10.32
CA ASP A 33 -2.28 11.90 -11.49
C ASP A 33 -2.92 10.54 -11.11
N ASN A 34 -3.75 10.55 -10.05
CA ASN A 34 -4.36 9.34 -9.50
C ASN A 34 -5.31 8.62 -10.48
N ALA A 35 -5.84 9.34 -11.48
CA ALA A 35 -6.69 8.78 -12.51
C ALA A 35 -5.94 7.89 -13.51
N ALA A 36 -4.64 8.16 -13.72
CA ALA A 36 -3.78 7.29 -14.52
C ALA A 36 -3.33 6.06 -13.72
N THR A 37 -2.90 6.25 -12.47
CA THR A 37 -2.59 5.16 -11.53
C THR A 37 -2.55 5.66 -10.08
N SER A 38 -2.88 4.79 -9.12
CA SER A 38 -2.88 5.12 -7.70
C SER A 38 -1.64 4.64 -6.97
N GLN A 39 -1.23 5.37 -5.94
CA GLN A 39 -0.20 4.92 -5.00
C GLN A 39 -0.70 3.77 -4.13
N LYS A 40 0.22 2.95 -3.61
CA LYS A 40 -0.11 1.76 -2.84
C LYS A 40 0.21 1.98 -1.35
N PRO A 41 -0.71 1.61 -0.43
CA PRO A 41 -0.41 1.69 0.99
C PRO A 41 0.54 0.56 1.41
N LYS A 42 1.24 0.72 2.54
CA LYS A 42 2.18 -0.26 3.10
C LYS A 42 1.57 -1.66 3.21
N ALA A 43 0.33 -1.78 3.67
CA ALA A 43 -0.35 -3.06 3.80
C ALA A 43 -0.40 -3.87 2.49
N VAL A 44 -0.56 -3.21 1.35
CA VAL A 44 -0.54 -3.87 0.02
C VAL A 44 0.88 -4.32 -0.33
N LEU A 45 1.87 -3.47 -0.07
CA LEU A 45 3.28 -3.78 -0.34
C LEU A 45 3.77 -4.95 0.52
N GLU A 46 3.42 -4.95 1.81
CA GLU A 46 3.77 -5.99 2.77
C GLU A 46 3.08 -7.32 2.45
N ALA A 47 1.83 -7.30 2.01
CA ALA A 47 1.15 -8.51 1.56
C ALA A 47 1.88 -9.14 0.35
N LEU A 48 2.31 -8.31 -0.60
CA LEU A 48 3.04 -8.77 -1.79
C LEU A 48 4.44 -9.31 -1.42
N SER A 49 5.19 -8.58 -0.61
CA SER A 49 6.53 -9.00 -0.14
C SER A 49 6.43 -10.30 0.66
N ARG A 50 5.50 -10.39 1.63
CA ARG A 50 5.29 -11.62 2.41
C ARG A 50 4.96 -12.81 1.52
N TYR A 51 4.07 -12.66 0.53
CA TYR A 51 3.75 -13.73 -0.40
C TYR A 51 5.02 -14.23 -1.11
N TYR A 52 5.81 -13.34 -1.70
CA TYR A 52 7.00 -13.76 -2.44
C TYR A 52 8.12 -14.30 -1.56
N GLU A 53 8.24 -13.83 -0.33
CA GLU A 53 9.25 -14.29 0.62
C GLU A 53 8.91 -15.63 1.28
N GLN A 54 7.62 -15.94 1.47
CA GLN A 54 7.19 -17.04 2.36
C GLN A 54 6.26 -18.06 1.72
N ASP A 55 5.44 -17.65 0.75
CA ASP A 55 4.28 -18.44 0.30
C ASP A 55 4.22 -18.67 -1.22
N ASN A 56 5.13 -18.09 -2.00
CA ASN A 56 5.09 -18.20 -3.46
C ASN A 56 5.21 -19.65 -3.95
N ALA A 57 4.17 -20.09 -4.66
CA ALA A 57 4.11 -21.35 -5.37
C ALA A 57 3.09 -21.25 -6.50
N ASN A 58 3.11 -22.23 -7.42
CA ASN A 58 2.05 -22.34 -8.41
C ASN A 58 0.70 -22.62 -7.72
N VAL A 59 -0.35 -21.96 -8.21
CA VAL A 59 -1.71 -22.11 -7.70
C VAL A 59 -2.34 -23.40 -8.24
N HIS A 60 -3.08 -24.10 -7.37
CA HIS A 60 -3.73 -25.38 -7.64
C HIS A 60 -2.80 -26.55 -7.99
N ARG A 61 -3.29 -27.78 -7.73
CA ARG A 61 -2.64 -29.08 -8.04
C ARG A 61 -1.29 -29.35 -7.37
N GLY A 62 -0.75 -28.44 -6.56
CA GLY A 62 0.36 -28.73 -5.67
C GLY A 62 -0.14 -29.41 -4.40
N VAL A 63 0.32 -30.64 -4.15
CA VAL A 63 0.00 -31.42 -2.94
C VAL A 63 0.83 -30.99 -1.71
N HIS A 64 1.69 -29.97 -1.86
CA HIS A 64 2.64 -29.53 -0.84
C HIS A 64 2.22 -28.22 -0.17
N ALA A 65 2.71 -28.00 1.05
CA ALA A 65 2.30 -26.93 1.95
C ALA A 65 2.36 -25.51 1.33
N LEU A 66 3.38 -25.19 0.54
CA LEU A 66 3.47 -23.88 -0.12
C LEU A 66 2.36 -23.63 -1.15
N SER A 67 1.97 -24.66 -1.94
CA SER A 67 0.88 -24.49 -2.91
C SER A 67 -0.47 -24.25 -2.23
N ALA A 68 -0.66 -24.78 -1.01
CA ALA A 68 -1.83 -24.52 -0.21
C ALA A 68 -1.88 -23.10 0.40
N ARG A 69 -0.73 -22.44 0.58
CA ARG A 69 -0.66 -21.07 1.12
C ARG A 69 -0.63 -19.98 0.03
N ALA A 70 -0.38 -20.36 -1.23
CA ALA A 70 -0.21 -19.44 -2.35
C ALA A 70 -1.53 -18.87 -2.93
N THR A 71 -2.57 -18.61 -2.12
CA THR A 71 -3.92 -18.20 -2.56
C THR A 71 -4.37 -16.91 -1.89
#